data_AF-A0A929YXP8-F1
#
_entry.id   AF-A0A929YXP8-F1
#
_cell.length_a   1.000
_cell.length_b   1.000
_cell.length_c   1.000
_cell.angle_alpha   90.00
_cell.angle_beta   90.00
_cell.angle_gamma   90.00
#
_symmetry.space_group_name_H-M   'P 1'
#
loop_
_entity.id
_entity.type
_entity.pdbx_description
1 polymer ?
#
loop_
_entity_poly.entity_id
_entity_poly.type
_entity_poly.pdbx_seq_one_letter_code
_entity_poly.pdbx_strand_id
1 'polypeptide(L)'
;EVILSYMGYQNKIAQFIAFGLIQVGSECGQIIPVNFFLESFKKTWVGKNGVTESAINEMIKFSTGTYGLINLLIVFILGGLGVVIGNKILKKHFKKI
;
A
#
# COMPACT_ATOMS: atom_id res chain seq x y z
N GLU A 1 -15.07 -5.63 0.37
CA GLU A 1 -16.29 -6.38 -0.02
C GLU A 1 -16.26 -7.86 0.33
N VAL A 2 -15.68 -8.76 -0.48
CA VAL A 2 -15.84 -10.23 -0.31
C VAL A 2 -15.47 -10.75 1.10
N ILE A 3 -14.34 -10.30 1.66
CA ILE A 3 -13.88 -10.74 2.98
C ILE A 3 -14.84 -10.28 4.08
N LEU A 4 -15.34 -9.05 3.98
CA LEU A 4 -16.24 -8.47 4.97
C LEU A 4 -17.65 -9.06 4.87
N SER A 5 -18.12 -9.35 3.65
CA SER A 5 -19.42 -10.00 3.45
C SER A 5 -19.44 -11.42 4.02
N TYR A 6 -18.31 -12.12 3.98
CA TYR A 6 -18.19 -13.48 4.53
C TYR A 6 -17.93 -13.50 6.05
N MET A 7 -17.02 -12.66 6.55
CA MET A 7 -16.56 -12.68 7.96
C MET A 7 -17.31 -11.71 8.87
N GLY A 8 -18.21 -10.89 8.32
CA GLY A 8 -18.99 -9.88 9.02
C GLY A 8 -18.30 -8.51 9.07
N TYR A 9 -19.05 -7.46 8.75
CA TYR A 9 -18.55 -6.08 8.67
C TYR A 9 -18.02 -5.52 9.99
N GLN A 10 -18.50 -6.00 11.14
CA GLN A 10 -18.04 -5.55 12.47
C GLN A 10 -16.78 -6.29 12.96
N ASN A 11 -16.33 -7.31 12.23
CA ASN A 11 -15.16 -8.09 12.60
C ASN A 11 -13.88 -7.29 12.32
N LYS A 12 -13.20 -6.86 13.38
CA LYS A 12 -11.98 -6.02 13.30
C LYS A 12 -10.83 -6.71 12.56
N ILE A 13 -10.69 -8.03 12.69
CA ILE A 13 -9.66 -8.80 11.98
C ILE A 13 -9.99 -8.81 10.49
N ALA A 14 -11.25 -9.00 10.14
CA ALA A 14 -11.70 -8.95 8.74
C ALA A 14 -11.48 -7.56 8.13
N GLN A 15 -11.77 -6.48 8.87
CA GLN A 15 -11.50 -5.11 8.42
C GLN A 15 -9.99 -4.83 8.24
N PHE A 16 -9.16 -5.30 9.17
CA PHE A 16 -7.70 -5.21 9.06
C PHE A 16 -7.21 -5.90 7.78
N ILE A 17 -7.61 -7.15 7.56
CA ILE A 17 -7.18 -7.95 6.40
C ILE A 17 -7.71 -7.32 5.11
N ALA A 18 -8.98 -6.94 5.07
CA ALA A 18 -9.60 -6.37 3.88
C ALA A 18 -8.90 -5.08 3.45
N PHE A 19 -8.65 -4.16 4.38
CA PHE A 19 -7.99 -2.90 4.05
C PHE A 19 -6.49 -3.09 3.78
N GLY A 20 -5.81 -3.96 4.52
CA GLY A 20 -4.43 -4.33 4.24
C GLY A 20 -4.26 -4.85 2.81
N LEU A 21 -5.17 -5.70 2.32
CA LEU A 21 -5.15 -6.20 0.95
C LEU A 21 -5.45 -5.12 -0.09
N ILE A 22 -6.35 -4.17 0.20
CA ILE A 22 -6.59 -3.01 -0.67
C ILE A 22 -5.31 -2.19 -0.85
N GLN A 23 -4.59 -1.94 0.24
CA GLN A 23 -3.32 -1.21 0.21
C GLN A 23 -2.25 -1.95 -0.59
N VAL A 24 -2.14 -3.28 -0.40
CA VAL A 24 -1.26 -4.14 -1.22
C VAL A 24 -1.61 -4.06 -2.70
N GLY A 25 -2.90 -4.13 -3.06
CA GLY A 25 -3.35 -4.02 -4.45
C GLY A 25 -3.00 -2.67 -5.07
N SER A 26 -3.19 -1.58 -4.32
CA SER A 26 -2.79 -0.22 -4.73
C SER A 26 -1.28 -0.14 -4.99
N GLU A 27 -0.46 -0.70 -4.09
CA GLU A 27 0.99 -0.70 -4.20
C GLU A 27 1.50 -1.56 -5.38
N CYS A 28 0.87 -2.71 -5.62
CA CYS A 28 1.13 -3.53 -6.80
C CYS A 28 0.92 -2.74 -8.10
N GLY A 29 -0.05 -1.83 -8.15
CA GLY A 29 -0.27 -0.93 -9.29
C GLY A 29 0.92 0.02 -9.56
N GLN A 30 1.76 0.31 -8.57
CA GLN A 30 2.99 1.09 -8.72
C GLN A 30 4.18 0.17 -9.05
N ILE A 31 4.30 -0.95 -8.34
CA ILE A 31 5.43 -1.90 -8.44
C ILE A 31 5.45 -2.63 -9.78
N ILE A 32 4.31 -3.13 -10.27
CA ILE A 32 4.26 -3.95 -11.48
C ILE A 32 4.77 -3.16 -12.71
N PRO A 33 4.32 -1.92 -12.98
CA PRO A 33 4.84 -1.16 -14.11
C PRO A 33 6.35 -0.91 -14.05
N VAL A 34 6.92 -0.69 -12.86
CA VAL A 34 8.36 -0.51 -12.68
C VAL A 34 9.13 -1.78 -13.05
N ASN A 35 8.60 -2.97 -12.70
CA ASN A 35 9.27 -4.25 -12.98
C ASN A 35 9.08 -4.71 -14.44
N PHE A 36 7.93 -4.44 -15.07
CA PHE A 36 7.64 -4.89 -16.44
C PHE A 36 8.03 -3.87 -17.52
N PHE A 37 7.98 -2.57 -17.21
CA PHE A 37 8.20 -1.49 -18.17
C PHE A 37 9.31 -0.54 -17.71
N LEU A 38 10.41 -1.10 -17.19
CA LEU A 38 11.48 -0.35 -16.55
C LEU A 38 12.05 0.78 -17.43
N GLU A 39 12.36 0.50 -18.70
CA GLU A 39 12.92 1.52 -19.61
C GLU A 39 11.93 2.65 -19.89
N SER A 40 10.65 2.30 -20.14
CA SER A 40 9.60 3.30 -20.35
C SER A 40 9.36 4.13 -19.10
N PHE A 41 9.42 3.51 -17.91
CA PHE A 41 9.32 4.20 -16.63
C PHE A 41 10.48 5.19 -16.45
N LYS A 42 11.73 4.75 -16.62
CA LYS A 42 12.90 5.63 -16.55
C LYS A 42 12.79 6.81 -17.52
N LYS A 43 12.45 6.56 -18.79
CA LYS A 43 12.30 7.60 -19.80
C LYS A 43 11.20 8.62 -19.45
N THR A 44 10.14 8.19 -18.78
CA THR A 44 9.00 9.04 -18.39
C THR A 44 9.34 9.96 -17.22
N TRP A 45 10.18 9.49 -16.30
CA TRP A 45 10.41 10.15 -15.01
C TRP A 45 11.78 10.81 -14.88
N VAL A 46 12.81 10.34 -15.58
CA VAL A 46 14.13 10.99 -15.60
C VAL A 46 13.99 12.39 -16.22
N GLY A 47 14.52 13.40 -15.52
CA GLY A 47 14.46 14.80 -15.93
C GLY A 47 13.12 15.50 -15.62
N LYS A 48 12.06 14.76 -15.29
CA LYS A 48 10.79 15.32 -14.84
C LYS A 48 10.93 15.80 -13.40
N ASN A 49 10.50 17.02 -13.10
CA ASN A 49 10.57 17.62 -11.75
C ASN A 49 11.96 17.56 -11.09
N GLY A 50 13.05 17.58 -11.88
CA GLY A 50 14.42 17.51 -11.36
C GLY A 50 14.85 16.12 -10.89
N VAL A 51 14.12 15.06 -11.23
CA VAL A 51 14.47 13.69 -10.85
C VAL A 51 15.68 13.22 -11.66
N THR A 52 16.79 12.94 -10.98
CA THR A 52 18.04 12.45 -11.58
C THR A 52 17.99 10.95 -11.84
N GLU A 53 18.84 10.46 -12.74
CA GLU A 53 18.99 9.03 -13.01
C GLU A 53 19.36 8.23 -11.76
N SER A 54 20.25 8.78 -10.92
CA SER A 54 20.65 8.16 -9.65
C SER A 54 19.46 7.99 -8.71
N ALA A 55 18.66 9.05 -8.53
CA ALA A 55 17.48 9.01 -7.66
C ALA A 55 16.45 7.98 -8.14
N ILE A 56 16.19 7.91 -9.45
CA ILE A 56 15.27 6.92 -10.01
C ILE A 56 15.77 5.49 -9.81
N ASN A 57 17.07 5.24 -10.01
CA ASN A 57 17.64 3.92 -9.79
C ASN A 57 17.53 3.48 -8.32
N GLU A 58 17.69 4.41 -7.37
CA GLU A 58 17.42 4.12 -5.95
C GLU A 58 15.95 3.81 -5.68
N MET A 59 15.00 4.57 -6.25
CA MET A 59 13.57 4.28 -6.08
C MET A 59 13.18 2.91 -6.65
N ILE A 60 13.71 2.55 -7.82
CA ILE A 60 13.50 1.26 -8.47
C ILE A 60 14.02 0.12 -7.59
N LYS A 61 15.16 0.29 -6.93
CA LYS A 61 15.74 -0.74 -6.05
C LYS A 61 14.75 -1.16 -4.95
N PHE A 62 14.02 -0.23 -4.36
CA PHE A 62 13.03 -0.53 -3.33
C PHE A 62 11.72 -1.10 -3.88
N SER A 63 11.49 -0.97 -5.18
CA SER A 63 10.30 -1.46 -5.89
C SER A 63 10.51 -2.80 -6.57
N THR A 64 11.70 -3.42 -6.47
CA THR A 64 12.06 -4.64 -7.21
C THR A 64 12.61 -5.74 -6.30
N GLY A 65 12.50 -6.99 -6.76
CA GLY A 65 13.04 -8.17 -6.07
C GLY A 65 12.55 -8.31 -4.62
N THR A 66 13.47 -8.70 -3.73
CA THR A 66 13.17 -8.92 -2.30
C THR A 66 12.66 -7.66 -1.60
N TYR A 67 13.15 -6.48 -1.98
CA TYR A 67 12.70 -5.22 -1.39
C TYR A 67 11.25 -4.90 -1.74
N GLY A 68 10.81 -5.21 -2.96
CA GLY A 68 9.40 -5.08 -3.35
C GLY A 68 8.48 -5.94 -2.48
N LEU A 69 8.89 -7.18 -2.17
CA LEU A 69 8.11 -8.07 -1.29
C LEU A 69 8.06 -7.54 0.16
N ILE A 70 9.20 -7.05 0.68
CA ILE A 70 9.28 -6.42 2.01
C ILE A 70 8.36 -5.19 2.06
N ASN A 71 8.36 -4.36 1.01
CA ASN A 71 7.50 -3.19 0.91
C ASN A 71 6.01 -3.58 0.98
N LEU A 72 5.59 -4.59 0.21
CA LEU A 72 4.20 -5.07 0.24
C LEU A 72 3.77 -5.57 1.63
N LEU A 73 4.66 -6.27 2.35
CA LEU A 73 4.39 -6.71 3.72
C LEU A 73 4.24 -5.53 4.68
N ILE A 74 5.09 -4.52 4.58
CA ILE A 74 5.02 -3.30 5.41
C ILE A 74 3.71 -2.56 5.13
N VAL A 75 3.37 -2.35 3.86
CA VAL A 75 2.14 -1.68 3.44
C VAL A 75 0.90 -2.42 3.95
N PHE A 76 0.89 -3.76 3.89
CA PHE A 76 -0.19 -4.57 4.44
C PHE A 76 -0.39 -4.32 5.94
N ILE A 77 0.70 -4.40 6.72
CA ILE A 77 0.65 -4.24 8.18
C ILE A 77 0.23 -2.82 8.57
N LEU A 78 0.84 -1.81 7.96
CA LEU A 78 0.54 -0.40 8.25
C LEU A 78 -0.88 -0.03 7.83
N GLY A 79 -1.32 -0.51 6.67
CA GLY A 79 -2.70 -0.34 6.20
C GLY A 79 -3.69 -0.89 7.23
N GLY A 80 -3.52 -2.16 7.60
CA GLY A 80 -4.37 -2.79 8.61
C GLY A 80 -4.33 -2.07 9.97
N LEU A 81 -3.16 -1.62 10.42
CA LEU A 81 -3.03 -0.84 11.66
C LEU A 81 -3.81 0.48 11.61
N GLY A 82 -3.83 1.16 10.46
CA GLY A 82 -4.63 2.35 10.23
C GLY A 82 -6.12 2.14 10.53
N VAL A 83 -6.66 0.98 10.15
CA VAL A 83 -8.04 0.58 10.47
C VAL A 83 -8.27 0.40 11.97
N VAL A 84 -7.32 -0.22 12.67
CA VAL A 84 -7.42 -0.42 14.13
C VAL A 84 -7.42 0.93 14.85
N ILE A 85 -6.54 1.85 14.44
CA ILE A 85 -6.44 3.21 14.97
C ILE A 85 -7.74 3.98 14.68
N GLY A 86 -8.22 3.96 13.44
CA GLY A 86 -9.46 4.62 13.03
C GLY A 86 -10.67 4.15 13.84
N ASN A 87 -10.80 2.84 14.03
CA ASN A 87 -11.85 2.27 14.88
C ASN A 87 -11.79 2.76 16.34
N LYS A 88 -10.58 2.90 16.89
CA LYS A 88 -10.39 3.38 18.28
C LYS A 88 -10.77 4.85 18.40
N ILE A 89 -10.39 5.68 17.42
CA ILE A 89 -10.74 7.10 17.36
C ILE A 89 -12.25 7.26 17.23
N LEU A 90 -12.89 6.60 16.25
CA LEU A 90 -14.33 6.71 16.00
C LEU A 90 -15.15 6.26 17.22
N LYS A 91 -14.77 5.17 17.90
CA LYS A 91 -15.43 4.74 19.14
C LYS A 91 -15.43 5.81 20.23
N LYS A 92 -14.37 6.62 20.31
CA LYS A 92 -14.27 7.71 21.29
C LYS A 92 -15.22 8.86 20.96
N HIS A 93 -15.45 9.13 19.67
CA HIS A 93 -16.36 10.19 19.22
C HIS A 93 -17.82 9.79 19.33
N PHE A 94 -18.19 8.56 18.92
CA PHE A 94 -19.59 8.12 18.98
C PHE A 94 -20.08 7.74 20.39
N LYS A 95 -19.20 7.48 21.36
CA LYS A 95 -19.60 7.30 22.78
C LYS A 95 -19.95 8.62 23.48
N LYS A 96 -19.72 9.77 22.84
CA LYS A 96 -19.88 11.10 23.42
C LYS A 96 -21.17 11.81 22.98
N ILE A 97 -22.02 11.10 22.24
CA ILE A 97 -23.39 11.47 21.86
C ILE A 97 -24.32 10.53 22.62
#